data_AF-A0A4D7JVC8-F1
#
_entry.id   AF-A0A4D7JVC8-F1
#
_cell.length_a   1.000
_cell.length_b   1.000
_cell.length_c   1.000
_cell.angle_alpha   90.00
_cell.angle_beta   90.00
_cell.angle_gamma   90.00
#
_symmetry.space_group_name_H-M   'P 1'
#
loop_
_entity.id
_entity.type
_entity.pdbx_description
1 polymer ?
#
loop_
_entity_poly.entity_id
_entity_poly.type
_entity_poly.pdbx_seq_one_letter_code
_entity_poly.pdbx_strand_id
1 'polypeptide(L)'
;MKKVSYISLLIILLSITVSSCKQKEVEGIKISETLYIHQDYRTNWELRHLIRQTLNKDSKALAGLANFNCGDGEACYELGFVITQITYKMGEADFINLLGQLDQKELSVLEGFIRVGLEYGDNDGNGKMDKKRIHEEFPGIYNLLSIK
;
A
#
# COMPACT_ATOMS: atom_id res chain seq x y z
N MET A 1 -9.30 -34.18 35.42
CA MET A 1 -8.99 -32.79 34.98
C MET A 1 -7.81 -32.68 33.99
N LYS A 2 -7.51 -33.70 33.15
CA LYS A 2 -6.41 -33.63 32.16
C LYS A 2 -6.86 -33.40 30.71
N LYS A 3 -8.14 -33.66 30.39
CA LYS A 3 -8.70 -33.55 29.03
C LYS A 3 -8.99 -32.11 28.59
N VAL A 4 -9.31 -31.22 29.52
CA VAL A 4 -9.59 -29.79 29.22
C VAL A 4 -8.31 -29.05 28.81
N SER A 5 -7.16 -29.41 29.38
CA SER A 5 -5.86 -28.81 29.05
C SER A 5 -5.42 -29.08 27.60
N TYR A 6 -5.72 -30.28 27.08
CA TYR A 6 -5.33 -30.66 25.71
C TYR A 6 -6.13 -29.93 24.63
N ILE A 7 -7.41 -29.66 24.88
CA ILE A 7 -8.28 -28.94 23.94
C ILE A 7 -7.88 -27.47 23.85
N SER A 8 -7.56 -26.82 24.98
CA SER A 8 -7.07 -25.44 24.99
C SER A 8 -5.73 -25.29 24.28
N LEU A 9 -4.82 -26.27 24.43
CA LEU A 9 -3.53 -26.28 23.74
C LEU A 9 -3.70 -26.47 22.21
N LEU A 10 -4.67 -27.29 21.79
CA LEU A 10 -4.98 -27.53 20.37
C LEU A 10 -5.57 -26.29 19.69
N ILE A 11 -6.42 -25.55 20.39
CA ILE A 11 -7.01 -24.28 19.91
C ILE A 11 -5.94 -23.21 19.75
N ILE A 12 -4.99 -23.12 20.69
CA ILE A 12 -3.85 -22.20 20.60
C ILE A 12 -2.95 -22.59 19.40
N LEU A 13 -2.63 -23.87 19.21
CA LEU A 13 -1.87 -24.32 18.04
C LEU A 13 -2.59 -24.05 16.71
N LEU A 14 -3.92 -24.22 16.66
CA LEU A 14 -4.71 -23.93 15.45
C LEU A 14 -4.77 -22.42 15.13
N SER A 15 -4.69 -21.56 16.15
CA SER A 15 -4.69 -20.11 15.94
C SER A 15 -3.36 -19.57 15.37
N ILE A 16 -2.26 -20.32 15.50
CA ILE A 16 -0.93 -19.93 14.98
C ILE A 16 -0.77 -20.30 13.49
N THR A 17 -1.65 -21.12 12.90
CA THR A 17 -1.51 -21.60 11.52
C THR A 17 -2.21 -20.75 10.46
N VAL A 18 -2.98 -19.71 10.83
CA VAL A 18 -3.87 -18.99 9.91
C VAL A 18 -3.36 -17.65 9.35
N SER A 19 -2.11 -17.25 9.60
CA SER A 19 -1.61 -15.95 9.12
C SER A 19 -0.28 -15.96 8.36
N SER A 20 0.16 -17.12 7.85
CA SER A 20 1.48 -17.25 7.20
C SER A 20 1.47 -17.39 5.66
N CYS A 21 0.39 -16.99 4.97
CA CYS A 21 0.39 -16.91 3.51
C CYS A 21 0.57 -15.46 3.04
N LYS A 22 1.22 -15.29 1.89
CA LYS A 22 1.18 -14.02 1.16
C LYS A 22 -0.28 -13.69 0.84
N GLN A 23 -0.64 -12.42 0.87
CA GLN A 23 -1.97 -11.96 0.47
C GLN A 23 -1.85 -10.92 -0.63
N LYS A 24 -2.81 -10.96 -1.57
CA LYS A 24 -2.94 -10.04 -2.71
C LYS A 24 -3.86 -8.85 -2.43
N GLU A 25 -4.41 -8.77 -1.23
CA GLU A 25 -5.32 -7.70 -0.84
C GLU A 25 -5.19 -7.39 0.64
N VAL A 26 -5.31 -6.11 0.98
CA VAL A 26 -5.35 -5.62 2.36
C VAL A 26 -6.44 -4.57 2.46
N GLU A 27 -7.50 -4.86 3.20
CA GLU A 27 -8.56 -3.89 3.48
C GLU A 27 -9.11 -3.24 2.18
N GLY A 28 -9.29 -4.02 1.11
CA GLY A 28 -9.74 -3.53 -0.20
C GLY A 28 -8.68 -2.84 -1.06
N ILE A 29 -7.42 -2.76 -0.61
CA ILE A 29 -6.28 -2.35 -1.43
C ILE A 29 -5.70 -3.58 -2.11
N LYS A 30 -5.75 -3.61 -3.45
CA LYS A 30 -5.22 -4.72 -4.25
C LYS A 30 -3.72 -4.56 -4.45
N ILE A 31 -2.98 -5.64 -4.23
CA ILE A 31 -1.58 -5.80 -4.59
C ILE A 31 -1.58 -6.58 -5.91
N SER A 32 -1.25 -5.88 -6.99
CA SER A 32 -1.24 -6.46 -8.34
C SER A 32 -0.23 -7.59 -8.49
N GLU A 33 -0.39 -8.39 -9.55
CA GLU A 33 0.28 -9.68 -9.67
C GLU A 33 1.80 -9.53 -9.70
N THR A 34 2.35 -8.57 -10.45
CA THR A 34 3.80 -8.45 -10.66
C THR A 34 4.51 -8.09 -9.35
N LEU A 35 4.00 -7.13 -8.60
CA LEU A 35 4.47 -6.76 -7.27
C LEU A 35 4.27 -7.91 -6.29
N TYR A 36 3.14 -8.62 -6.36
CA TYR A 36 2.91 -9.77 -5.50
C TYR A 36 3.94 -10.88 -5.76
N ILE A 37 4.18 -11.31 -7.00
CA ILE A 37 5.05 -12.47 -7.29
C ILE A 37 6.51 -12.22 -6.92
N HIS A 38 6.96 -10.97 -6.98
CA HIS A 38 8.33 -10.57 -6.61
C HIS A 38 8.58 -10.50 -5.10
N GLN A 39 7.56 -10.74 -4.27
CA GLN A 39 7.69 -10.72 -2.81
C GLN A 39 7.87 -12.12 -2.23
N ASP A 40 8.77 -12.25 -1.26
CA ASP A 40 8.71 -13.37 -0.33
C ASP A 40 7.59 -13.17 0.71
N TYR A 41 7.44 -14.12 1.63
CA TYR A 41 6.44 -14.02 2.69
C TYR A 41 6.62 -12.79 3.58
N ARG A 42 7.88 -12.48 3.94
CA ARG A 42 8.21 -11.39 4.87
C ARG A 42 7.99 -10.03 4.22
N THR A 43 8.45 -9.86 2.99
CA THR A 43 8.26 -8.64 2.19
C THR A 43 6.78 -8.39 1.92
N ASN A 44 6.01 -9.44 1.62
CA ASN A 44 4.56 -9.29 1.50
C ASN A 44 3.92 -8.88 2.84
N TRP A 45 4.30 -9.51 3.95
CA TRP A 45 3.80 -9.10 5.27
C TRP A 45 4.12 -7.63 5.58
N GLU A 46 5.34 -7.19 5.26
CA GLU A 46 5.78 -5.81 5.45
C GLU A 46 4.96 -4.83 4.61
N LEU A 47 4.79 -5.07 3.30
CA LEU A 47 3.93 -4.24 2.46
C LEU A 47 2.52 -4.16 3.04
N ARG A 48 1.95 -5.31 3.41
CA ARG A 48 0.60 -5.35 4.00
C ARG A 48 0.52 -4.60 5.32
N HIS A 49 1.57 -4.65 6.12
CA HIS A 49 1.63 -3.90 7.37
C HIS A 49 1.67 -2.40 7.10
N LEU A 50 2.52 -1.95 6.18
CA LEU A 50 2.63 -0.55 5.76
C LEU A 50 1.28 -0.03 5.23
N ILE A 51 0.60 -0.77 4.34
CA ILE A 51 -0.73 -0.42 3.84
C ILE A 51 -1.70 -0.18 5.00
N ARG A 52 -1.81 -1.12 5.95
CA ARG A 52 -2.73 -0.96 7.10
C ARG A 52 -2.39 0.24 7.97
N GLN A 53 -1.11 0.47 8.25
CA GLN A 53 -0.70 1.58 9.10
C GLN A 53 -0.92 2.93 8.40
N THR A 54 -0.67 3.02 7.09
CA THR A 54 -1.00 4.23 6.32
C THR A 54 -2.50 4.51 6.31
N LEU A 55 -3.35 3.50 6.11
CA LEU A 55 -4.81 3.64 6.22
C LEU A 55 -5.26 4.10 7.61
N ASN A 56 -4.50 3.76 8.66
CA ASN A 56 -4.68 4.24 10.03
C ASN A 56 -4.00 5.58 10.31
N LYS A 57 -3.66 6.34 9.28
CA LYS A 57 -3.08 7.70 9.35
C LYS A 57 -1.68 7.77 9.98
N ASP A 58 -0.89 6.70 9.90
CA ASP A 58 0.53 6.72 10.28
C ASP A 58 1.40 7.22 9.11
N SER A 59 1.98 8.41 9.26
CA SER A 59 2.88 9.00 8.27
C SER A 59 4.20 8.25 8.13
N LYS A 60 4.71 7.60 9.19
CA LYS A 60 5.92 6.78 9.11
C LYS A 60 5.70 5.55 8.24
N ALA A 61 4.48 5.01 8.25
CA ALA A 61 4.13 3.93 7.34
C ALA A 61 4.07 4.40 5.89
N LEU A 62 3.57 5.61 5.62
CA LEU A 62 3.61 6.20 4.29
C LEU A 62 5.05 6.44 3.80
N ALA A 63 5.93 6.93 4.67
CA ALA A 63 7.37 6.99 4.40
C ALA A 63 7.97 5.59 4.12
N GLY A 64 7.51 4.58 4.86
CA GLY A 64 7.88 3.19 4.62
C GLY A 64 7.47 2.70 3.23
N LEU A 65 6.27 3.07 2.74
CA LEU A 65 5.84 2.78 1.37
C LEU A 65 6.73 3.47 0.34
N ALA A 66 7.12 4.73 0.57
CA ALA A 66 8.02 5.46 -0.32
C ALA A 66 9.39 4.79 -0.45
N ASN A 67 9.86 4.12 0.61
CA ASN A 67 11.16 3.44 0.64
C ASN A 67 11.05 1.92 0.45
N PHE A 68 9.86 1.41 0.11
CA PHE A 68 9.64 -0.03 0.01
C PHE A 68 10.39 -0.61 -1.18
N ASN A 69 11.09 -1.73 -0.95
CA ASN A 69 11.76 -2.44 -2.03
C ASN A 69 10.74 -3.21 -2.88
N CYS A 70 10.27 -2.55 -3.94
CA CYS A 70 9.33 -3.12 -4.90
C CYS A 70 9.96 -4.15 -5.85
N GLY A 71 11.29 -4.34 -5.84
CA GLY A 71 11.97 -5.27 -6.75
C GLY A 71 12.36 -4.60 -8.06
N ASP A 72 11.68 -4.94 -9.15
CA ASP A 72 11.97 -4.40 -10.49
C ASP A 72 11.08 -3.18 -10.85
N GLY A 73 11.32 -2.60 -12.03
CA GLY A 73 10.61 -1.40 -12.49
C GLY A 73 9.11 -1.58 -12.64
N GLU A 74 8.65 -2.74 -13.12
CA GLU A 74 7.22 -3.02 -13.32
C GLU A 74 6.50 -3.18 -11.97
N ALA A 75 7.10 -3.93 -11.04
CA ALA A 75 6.59 -4.05 -9.68
C ALA A 75 6.54 -2.71 -8.94
N CYS A 76 7.45 -1.78 -9.24
CA CYS A 76 7.41 -0.42 -8.68
C CYS A 76 6.27 0.44 -9.25
N TYR A 77 5.82 0.21 -10.49
CA TYR A 77 4.61 0.86 -11.01
C TYR A 77 3.37 0.36 -10.27
N GLU A 78 3.31 -0.93 -9.99
CA GLU A 78 2.22 -1.51 -9.21
C GLU A 78 2.23 -1.06 -7.74
N LEU A 79 3.40 -0.73 -7.16
CA LEU A 79 3.45 -0.05 -5.86
C LEU A 79 2.84 1.35 -5.95
N GLY A 80 3.09 2.07 -7.04
CA GLY A 80 2.40 3.33 -7.34
C GLY A 80 0.88 3.18 -7.39
N PHE A 81 0.39 2.10 -8.01
CA PHE A 81 -1.03 1.77 -8.01
C PHE A 81 -1.58 1.46 -6.60
N VAL A 82 -0.82 0.75 -5.75
CA VAL A 82 -1.18 0.54 -4.33
C VAL A 82 -1.32 1.87 -3.59
N ILE A 83 -0.34 2.78 -3.75
CA ILE A 83 -0.37 4.10 -3.10
C ILE A 83 -1.57 4.92 -3.60
N THR A 84 -1.88 4.86 -4.88
CA THR A 84 -3.04 5.56 -5.48
C THR A 84 -4.37 5.05 -4.91
N GLN A 85 -4.54 3.73 -4.77
CA GLN A 85 -5.71 3.14 -4.12
C GLN A 85 -5.85 3.58 -2.65
N ILE A 86 -4.73 3.69 -1.92
CA ILE A 86 -4.72 4.23 -0.55
C ILE A 86 -5.24 5.67 -0.56
N THR A 87 -4.72 6.52 -1.46
CA THR A 87 -5.18 7.91 -1.61
C THR A 87 -6.67 8.00 -1.88
N TYR A 88 -7.21 7.22 -2.82
CA TYR A 88 -8.65 7.18 -3.08
C TYR A 88 -9.46 6.72 -1.85
N LYS A 89 -8.99 5.69 -1.16
CA LYS A 89 -9.70 5.10 -0.02
C LYS A 89 -9.73 6.04 1.20
N MET A 90 -8.64 6.75 1.46
CA MET A 90 -8.55 7.72 2.56
C MET A 90 -9.22 9.05 2.22
N GLY A 91 -9.23 9.41 0.93
CA GLY A 91 -9.57 10.74 0.48
C GLY A 91 -8.36 11.67 0.49
N GLU A 92 -8.36 12.60 -0.47
CA GLU A 92 -7.22 13.47 -0.75
C GLU A 92 -6.79 14.31 0.46
N ALA A 93 -7.74 14.90 1.20
CA ALA A 93 -7.45 15.77 2.33
C ALA A 93 -6.71 15.04 3.47
N ASP A 94 -7.12 13.81 3.79
CA ASP A 94 -6.45 12.99 4.80
C ASP A 94 -5.06 12.56 4.34
N PHE A 95 -4.90 12.25 3.05
CA PHE A 95 -3.60 11.90 2.49
C PHE A 95 -2.62 13.09 2.49
N ILE A 96 -3.10 14.30 2.16
CA ILE A 96 -2.32 15.56 2.26
C ILE A 96 -1.79 15.78 3.68
N ASN A 97 -2.60 15.50 4.71
CA ASN A 97 -2.16 15.62 6.10
C ASN A 97 -0.97 14.71 6.43
N LEU A 98 -0.92 13.51 5.84
CA LEU A 98 0.23 12.61 5.99
C LEU A 98 1.45 13.14 5.25
N LEU A 99 1.27 13.59 4.00
CA LEU A 99 2.35 14.18 3.20
C LEU A 99 3.00 15.38 3.91
N GLY A 100 2.22 16.20 4.63
CA GLY A 100 2.74 17.34 5.39
C GLY A 100 3.73 16.98 6.50
N GLN A 101 3.88 15.70 6.85
CA GLN A 101 4.80 15.20 7.88
C GLN A 101 6.07 14.57 7.31
N LEU A 102 6.20 14.50 5.99
CA LEU A 102 7.31 13.83 5.31
C LEU A 102 8.41 14.80 4.88
N ASP A 103 9.61 14.26 4.68
CA ASP A 103 10.72 15.03 4.12
C ASP A 103 10.63 15.19 2.59
N GLN A 104 11.47 16.04 2.02
CA GLN A 104 11.42 16.34 0.58
C GLN A 104 11.76 15.15 -0.32
N LYS A 105 12.63 14.26 0.15
CA LYS A 105 13.02 13.07 -0.61
C LYS A 105 11.85 12.09 -0.67
N GLU A 106 11.19 11.87 0.46
CA GLU A 106 10.00 11.03 0.58
C GLU A 106 8.86 11.57 -0.30
N LEU A 107 8.64 12.88 -0.28
CA LEU A 107 7.63 13.53 -1.11
C LEU A 107 7.90 13.38 -2.61
N SER A 108 9.14 13.59 -3.05
CA SER A 108 9.51 13.43 -4.47
C SER A 108 9.31 12.00 -4.95
N VAL A 109 9.63 11.00 -4.11
CA VAL A 109 9.42 9.59 -4.44
C VAL A 109 7.92 9.26 -4.51
N LEU A 110 7.13 9.73 -3.55
CA LEU A 110 5.68 9.53 -3.54
C LEU A 110 5.00 10.21 -4.74
N GLU A 111 5.47 11.39 -5.15
CA GLU A 111 4.97 12.04 -6.36
C GLU A 111 5.15 11.14 -7.58
N GLY A 112 6.35 10.57 -7.75
CA GLY A 112 6.64 9.61 -8.82
C GLY A 112 5.70 8.41 -8.78
N PHE A 113 5.52 7.81 -7.61
CA PHE A 113 4.63 6.67 -7.42
C PHE A 113 3.16 6.99 -7.74
N ILE A 114 2.64 8.12 -7.27
CA ILE A 114 1.25 8.52 -7.55
C ILE A 114 1.06 8.74 -9.06
N ARG A 115 2.02 9.39 -9.73
CA ARG A 115 1.95 9.63 -11.18
C ARG A 115 1.90 8.32 -11.97
N VAL A 116 2.81 7.39 -11.70
CA VAL A 116 2.82 6.10 -12.42
C VAL A 116 1.64 5.20 -12.04
N GLY A 117 1.16 5.28 -10.80
CA GLY A 117 -0.04 4.54 -10.36
C GLY A 117 -1.32 5.00 -11.04
N LEU A 118 -1.44 6.32 -11.28
CA LEU A 118 -2.54 6.89 -12.06
C LEU A 118 -2.40 6.60 -13.56
N GLU A 119 -1.18 6.59 -14.08
CA GLU A 119 -0.94 6.37 -15.51
C GLU A 119 -1.15 4.91 -15.92
N TYR A 120 -0.57 3.98 -15.17
CA TYR A 120 -0.51 2.55 -15.51
C TYR A 120 -1.44 1.66 -14.69
N GLY A 121 -2.04 2.18 -13.61
CA GLY A 121 -2.98 1.42 -12.78
C GLY A 121 -4.37 1.29 -13.40
N ASP A 122 -5.09 0.27 -12.94
CA ASP A 122 -6.52 0.01 -13.20
C ASP A 122 -7.34 0.49 -11.99
N ASN A 123 -7.44 1.80 -11.81
CA ASN A 123 -8.08 2.43 -10.64
C ASN A 123 -9.60 2.44 -10.76
N ASP A 124 -10.16 2.26 -11.96
CA ASP A 124 -11.61 2.09 -12.15
C ASP A 124 -12.07 0.62 -12.17
N GLY A 125 -11.14 -0.33 -12.22
CA GLY A 125 -11.40 -1.77 -12.15
C GLY A 125 -11.94 -2.38 -13.44
N ASN A 126 -11.74 -1.72 -14.59
CA ASN A 126 -12.19 -2.19 -15.89
C ASN A 126 -11.18 -3.17 -16.57
N GLY A 127 -10.03 -3.41 -15.95
CA GLY A 127 -8.96 -4.28 -16.45
C GLY A 127 -8.04 -3.62 -17.47
N LYS A 128 -7.99 -2.29 -17.53
CA LYS A 128 -7.14 -1.52 -18.45
C LYS A 128 -6.40 -0.43 -17.69
N MET A 129 -5.32 0.07 -18.29
CA MET A 129 -4.60 1.23 -17.79
C MET A 129 -5.45 2.50 -17.95
N ASP A 130 -5.55 3.29 -16.88
CA ASP A 130 -6.42 4.47 -16.85
C ASP A 130 -5.84 5.69 -17.57
N LYS A 131 -4.50 5.87 -17.57
CA LYS A 131 -3.81 7.07 -18.08
C LYS A 131 -4.27 8.38 -17.41
N LYS A 132 -4.66 8.30 -16.14
CA LYS A 132 -5.09 9.45 -15.33
C LYS A 132 -3.92 10.37 -15.01
N ARG A 133 -4.22 11.64 -14.72
CA ARG A 133 -3.21 12.64 -14.35
C ARG A 133 -3.47 13.17 -12.95
N ILE A 134 -2.38 13.33 -12.18
CA ILE A 134 -2.45 13.76 -10.78
C ILE A 134 -3.18 15.09 -10.57
N HIS A 135 -3.06 16.06 -11.48
CA HIS A 135 -3.74 17.36 -11.34
C HIS A 135 -5.25 17.30 -11.60
N GLU A 136 -5.73 16.24 -12.26
CA GLU A 136 -7.15 15.99 -12.53
C GLU A 136 -7.78 15.21 -11.38
N GLU A 137 -7.07 14.20 -10.87
CA GLU A 137 -7.57 13.28 -9.83
C GLU A 137 -7.30 13.78 -8.40
N PHE A 138 -6.15 14.40 -8.16
CA PHE A 138 -5.70 14.88 -6.85
C PHE A 138 -5.10 16.31 -6.95
N PRO A 139 -5.93 17.32 -7.24
CA PRO A 139 -5.46 18.70 -7.45
C PRO A 139 -4.78 19.31 -6.22
N GLY A 140 -5.23 19.00 -5.00
CA GLY A 140 -4.61 19.43 -3.76
C GLY A 140 -3.22 18.82 -3.54
N ILE A 141 -3.07 17.53 -3.80
CA ILE A 141 -1.76 16.85 -3.76
C ILE A 141 -0.85 17.42 -4.84
N TYR A 142 -1.35 17.60 -6.06
CA TYR A 142 -0.58 18.20 -7.15
C TYR A 142 -0.05 19.59 -6.78
N ASN A 143 -0.89 20.44 -6.18
CA ASN A 143 -0.46 21.76 -5.73
C ASN A 143 0.58 21.67 -4.61
N LEU A 144 0.39 20.80 -3.62
CA LEU A 144 1.34 20.61 -2.52
C LEU A 144 2.74 20.19 -3.02
N LEU A 145 2.79 19.33 -4.03
CA LEU A 145 4.03 18.76 -4.58
C LEU A 145 4.66 19.64 -5.65
N SER A 146 3.87 20.39 -6.44
CA SER A 146 4.37 21.24 -7.54
C SER A 146 4.91 22.60 -7.09
N ILE A 147 4.64 23.02 -5.86
CA ILE A 147 5.08 24.33 -5.31
C ILE A 147 6.55 24.30 -4.85
N LYS A 148 7.28 23.20 -5.05
CA LYS A 148 8.59 22.97 -4.45
C LYS A 148 9.74 22.87 -5.45
#